data_AF-A0A6A6EX45-F1
#
_entry.id   AF-A0A6A6EX45-F1
#
_cell.length_a   1.000
_cell.length_b   1.000
_cell.length_c   1.000
_cell.angle_alpha   90.00
_cell.angle_beta   90.00
_cell.angle_gamma   90.00
#
_symmetry.space_group_name_H-M   'P 1'
#
loop_
_entity.id
_entity.type
_entity.pdbx_description
1 polymer ?
#
loop_
_entity_poly.entity_id
_entity_poly.type
_entity_poly.pdbx_seq_one_letter_code
_entity_poly.pdbx_strand_id
1 'polypeptide(L)'
;MLDVPLSAPAQPRHSLSNPSPSSQASSKDPTFSLLLSLPRELRDRIYVFALSSAFPFWWPAPTSPQHHVALGLLTVSKQVYNEAASILYSTNKFLFTHPSDCNIFRVISSPFSNLITSVCFRIREKDLRLWTSYLGSGQLERSLKTDLPKLKSLWIFLRCGSVGPPGLIGQLGGPQIVGLPPALAAQVQAVQNALGQQVQALQQQVQALQQSMAIVTHGNATPNQPVQAQTGTAAAQTHQTPPLAQNQAQTHQHQAQTQTTQGNTGENRGTDNNIPPPPPPPPFISFAPAPHQHQHQHHHHHTHHDHLPPPPPHHHAPADAPGQANQPHHPPLYSHFFRWEREHGLENLCLSLQETRPPDSEVKIVCIMRLPRPEVQRLVRLYPEELNVDRTGDARTRFRRLFGVEVSIEVSGYDVPGLQG
;
A
#
# COMPACT_ATOMS: atom_id res chain seq x y z
N MET A 1 8.07 -36.22 50.51
CA MET A 1 7.45 -37.48 50.06
C MET A 1 6.44 -37.14 48.99
N LEU A 2 6.43 -37.94 47.91
CA LEU A 2 5.55 -37.95 46.74
C LEU A 2 6.05 -37.18 45.50
N ASP A 3 7.09 -37.78 44.89
CA ASP A 3 7.36 -37.74 43.45
C ASP A 3 6.24 -38.45 42.68
N VAL A 4 5.70 -37.82 41.64
CA VAL A 4 4.76 -38.45 40.69
C VAL A 4 5.32 -38.29 39.28
N PRO A 5 5.70 -39.38 38.59
CA PRO A 5 6.20 -39.31 37.22
C PRO A 5 5.06 -39.24 36.20
N LEU A 6 5.08 -38.22 35.35
CA LEU A 6 4.18 -38.08 34.20
C LEU A 6 4.56 -39.07 33.10
N SER A 7 3.61 -39.92 32.74
CA SER A 7 3.72 -40.98 31.74
C SER A 7 3.66 -40.42 30.31
N ALA A 8 4.54 -40.91 29.44
CA ALA A 8 4.56 -40.57 28.02
C ALA A 8 3.44 -41.28 27.23
N PRO A 9 2.89 -40.67 26.16
CA PRO A 9 1.86 -41.29 25.33
C PRO A 9 2.43 -42.39 24.43
N ALA A 10 1.74 -43.53 24.40
CA ALA A 10 2.07 -44.71 23.63
C ALA A 10 1.94 -44.46 22.11
N GLN A 11 3.03 -44.71 21.38
CA GLN A 11 3.01 -44.79 19.91
C GLN A 11 2.43 -46.13 19.45
N PRO A 12 1.47 -46.14 18.50
CA PRO A 12 1.01 -47.37 17.86
C PRO A 12 2.09 -47.91 16.91
N ARG A 13 2.58 -49.11 17.21
CA ARG A 13 3.39 -49.94 16.31
C ARG A 13 2.51 -50.40 15.14
N HIS A 14 2.77 -49.89 13.93
CA HIS A 14 2.22 -50.46 12.72
C HIS A 14 3.13 -51.55 12.16
N SER A 15 2.48 -52.67 11.88
CA SER A 15 2.99 -53.99 11.57
C SER A 15 3.80 -54.04 10.27
N LEU A 16 4.89 -54.79 10.35
CA LEU A 16 5.65 -55.31 9.22
C LEU A 16 4.78 -56.22 8.32
N SER A 17 5.21 -56.29 7.05
CA SER A 17 4.95 -57.32 6.03
C SER A 17 3.94 -56.96 4.91
N ASN A 18 4.49 -56.61 3.74
CA ASN A 18 4.15 -57.31 2.50
C ASN A 18 5.26 -57.08 1.43
N PRO A 19 6.06 -58.10 1.09
CA PRO A 19 6.93 -58.05 -0.08
C PRO A 19 6.16 -58.62 -1.28
N SER A 20 6.02 -57.84 -2.36
CA SER A 20 5.67 -58.41 -3.65
C SER A 20 6.44 -57.72 -4.79
N PRO A 21 7.21 -58.49 -5.57
CA PRO A 21 8.09 -58.01 -6.61
C PRO A 21 7.38 -57.97 -7.96
N SER A 22 7.47 -56.83 -8.63
CA SER A 22 7.62 -56.77 -10.09
C SER A 22 7.94 -55.33 -10.43
N SER A 23 9.21 -55.00 -10.27
CA SER A 23 9.85 -53.84 -10.86
C SER A 23 9.80 -54.00 -12.38
N GLN A 24 8.62 -53.87 -12.98
CA GLN A 24 8.51 -53.53 -14.40
C GLN A 24 9.21 -52.20 -14.54
N ALA A 25 10.44 -52.24 -15.04
CA ALA A 25 11.18 -51.05 -15.41
C ALA A 25 10.28 -50.26 -16.35
N SER A 26 9.68 -49.18 -15.84
CA SER A 26 8.89 -48.28 -16.66
C SER A 26 9.78 -47.90 -17.83
N SER A 27 9.36 -48.24 -19.05
CA SER A 27 10.04 -47.85 -20.27
C SER A 27 10.29 -46.36 -20.20
N LYS A 28 11.54 -45.97 -19.88
CA LYS A 28 11.91 -44.56 -19.74
C LYS A 28 11.54 -43.88 -21.04
N ASP A 29 10.67 -42.88 -20.95
CA ASP A 29 10.22 -42.13 -22.12
C ASP A 29 11.46 -41.59 -22.87
N PRO A 30 11.76 -42.11 -24.07
CA PRO A 30 13.01 -41.80 -24.77
C PRO A 30 13.09 -40.32 -25.15
N THR A 31 11.96 -39.62 -25.18
CA THR A 31 11.90 -38.19 -25.50
C THR A 31 12.52 -37.31 -24.43
N PHE A 32 12.38 -37.67 -23.14
CA PHE A 32 12.98 -36.90 -22.05
C PHE A 32 14.51 -37.03 -22.03
N SER A 33 15.01 -38.21 -22.42
CA SER A 33 16.43 -38.42 -22.66
C SER A 33 16.98 -37.54 -23.78
N LEU A 34 16.18 -37.20 -24.80
CA LEU A 34 16.64 -36.37 -25.90
C LEU A 34 16.97 -34.94 -25.45
N LEU A 35 16.07 -34.26 -24.72
CA LEU A 35 16.31 -32.89 -24.24
C LEU A 35 17.59 -32.81 -23.39
N LEU A 36 17.74 -33.73 -22.44
CA LEU A 36 18.91 -33.75 -21.55
C LEU A 36 20.20 -34.24 -22.24
N SER A 37 20.10 -34.95 -23.38
CA SER A 37 21.26 -35.33 -24.19
C SER A 37 21.85 -34.17 -25.01
N LEU A 38 21.09 -33.10 -25.23
CA LEU A 38 21.58 -31.91 -25.94
C LEU A 38 22.67 -31.20 -25.11
N PRO A 39 23.67 -30.56 -25.75
CA PRO A 39 24.57 -29.63 -25.09
C PRO A 39 23.82 -28.53 -24.31
N ARG A 40 24.43 -28.03 -23.22
CA ARG A 40 23.79 -27.07 -22.31
C ARG A 40 23.33 -25.81 -23.04
N GLU A 41 24.11 -25.34 -24.00
CA GLU A 41 23.85 -24.12 -24.78
C GLU A 41 22.60 -24.27 -25.65
N LEU A 42 22.36 -25.46 -26.20
CA LEU A 42 21.14 -25.74 -26.97
C LEU A 42 19.92 -25.85 -26.05
N ARG A 43 20.08 -26.45 -24.86
CA ARG A 43 19.00 -26.47 -23.86
C ARG A 43 18.62 -25.06 -23.42
N ASP A 44 19.60 -24.19 -23.13
CA ASP A 44 19.33 -22.81 -22.76
C ASP A 44 18.60 -22.04 -23.87
N ARG A 45 18.93 -22.26 -25.15
CA ARG A 45 18.17 -21.68 -26.28
C ARG A 45 16.72 -22.17 -26.31
N ILE A 46 16.49 -23.46 -26.07
CA ILE A 46 15.13 -24.04 -25.97
C ILE A 46 14.39 -23.43 -24.78
N TYR A 47 15.04 -23.30 -23.62
CA TYR A 47 14.45 -22.69 -22.43
C TYR A 47 14.11 -21.22 -22.67
N VAL A 48 14.99 -20.43 -23.28
CA VAL A 48 14.70 -19.03 -23.63
C VAL A 48 13.49 -18.96 -24.56
N PHE A 49 13.45 -19.76 -25.62
CA PHE A 49 12.32 -19.78 -26.54
C PHE A 49 11.01 -20.19 -25.83
N ALA A 50 11.05 -21.22 -24.99
CA ALA A 50 9.87 -21.78 -24.33
C ALA A 50 9.36 -20.96 -23.14
N LEU A 51 10.25 -20.23 -22.46
CA LEU A 51 9.97 -19.54 -21.20
C LEU A 51 9.91 -18.00 -21.31
N SER A 52 10.23 -17.41 -22.47
CA SER A 52 10.14 -15.96 -22.67
C SER A 52 8.77 -15.53 -23.19
N SER A 53 8.25 -14.45 -22.63
CA SER A 53 7.00 -13.81 -22.99
C SER A 53 7.24 -12.35 -23.35
N ALA A 54 6.65 -11.91 -24.46
CA ALA A 54 6.61 -10.49 -24.81
C ALA A 54 5.71 -9.68 -23.86
N PHE A 55 4.75 -10.35 -23.20
CA PHE A 55 3.78 -9.73 -22.31
C PHE A 55 4.14 -9.97 -20.83
N PRO A 56 3.89 -9.01 -19.93
CA PRO A 56 4.13 -9.19 -18.51
C PRO A 56 3.25 -10.30 -17.90
N PHE A 57 3.84 -11.15 -17.04
CA PHE A 57 3.11 -12.14 -16.25
C PHE A 57 2.32 -11.46 -15.16
N TRP A 58 1.01 -11.62 -15.17
CA TRP A 58 0.14 -11.02 -14.17
C TRP A 58 0.10 -11.88 -12.90
N TRP A 59 0.44 -11.28 -11.75
CA TRP A 59 0.42 -11.97 -10.46
C TRP A 59 -0.41 -11.22 -9.40
N PRO A 60 -1.28 -11.94 -8.64
CA PRO A 60 -1.74 -13.32 -8.91
C PRO A 60 -2.55 -13.36 -10.21
N ALA A 61 -2.61 -14.50 -10.89
CA ALA A 61 -3.36 -14.64 -12.15
C ALA A 61 -4.81 -15.08 -11.87
N PRO A 62 -5.81 -14.18 -11.81
CA PRO A 62 -7.20 -14.61 -11.68
C PRO A 62 -7.68 -15.33 -12.95
N THR A 63 -7.15 -14.93 -14.10
CA THR A 63 -7.37 -15.53 -15.43
C THR A 63 -6.11 -15.23 -16.23
N SER A 64 -5.22 -16.21 -16.41
CA SER A 64 -3.96 -15.94 -17.12
C SER A 64 -4.26 -15.50 -18.56
N PRO A 65 -3.71 -14.37 -19.02
CA PRO A 65 -3.59 -14.12 -20.46
C PRO A 65 -2.92 -15.36 -21.09
N GLN A 66 -3.24 -15.67 -22.35
CA GLN A 66 -2.53 -16.72 -23.08
C GLN A 66 -1.08 -16.26 -23.32
N HIS A 67 -0.23 -16.48 -22.33
CA HIS A 67 1.21 -16.51 -22.50
C HIS A 67 1.48 -17.82 -23.22
N HIS A 68 1.95 -17.77 -24.48
CA HIS A 68 2.40 -18.96 -25.23
C HIS A 68 3.72 -19.50 -24.65
N VAL A 69 3.75 -19.73 -23.34
CA VAL A 69 4.91 -20.06 -22.54
C VAL A 69 4.70 -21.45 -21.95
N ALA A 70 5.66 -22.34 -22.17
CA ALA A 70 5.57 -23.73 -21.73
C ALA A 70 6.01 -23.87 -20.26
N LEU A 71 5.26 -23.28 -19.32
CA LEU A 71 5.58 -23.34 -17.89
C LEU A 71 5.65 -24.78 -17.35
N GLY A 72 4.92 -25.73 -17.97
CA GLY A 72 5.00 -27.16 -17.64
C GLY A 72 6.41 -27.75 -17.82
N LEU A 73 7.29 -27.10 -18.59
CA LEU A 73 8.70 -27.49 -18.71
C LEU A 73 9.42 -27.47 -17.35
N LEU A 74 9.06 -26.52 -16.48
CA LEU A 74 9.65 -26.39 -15.15
C LEU A 74 9.26 -27.53 -14.20
N THR A 75 8.19 -28.27 -14.53
CA THR A 75 7.71 -29.40 -13.70
C THR A 75 8.22 -30.76 -14.17
N VAL A 76 8.93 -30.82 -15.30
CA VAL A 76 9.32 -32.12 -15.90
C VAL A 76 10.41 -32.82 -15.09
N SER A 77 11.45 -32.10 -14.64
CA SER A 77 12.49 -32.66 -13.76
C SER A 77 13.21 -31.60 -12.94
N LYS A 78 13.87 -32.03 -11.86
CA LYS A 78 14.70 -31.16 -11.02
C LYS A 78 15.85 -30.49 -11.79
N GLN A 79 16.47 -31.22 -12.72
CA GLN A 79 17.55 -30.66 -13.52
C GLN A 79 17.03 -29.56 -14.44
N VAL A 80 15.94 -29.81 -15.16
CA VAL A 80 15.31 -28.82 -16.05
C VAL A 80 14.88 -27.60 -15.26
N TYR A 81 14.25 -27.80 -14.09
CA TYR A 81 13.89 -26.70 -13.19
C TYR A 81 15.09 -25.83 -12.82
N ASN A 82 16.17 -26.43 -12.34
CA ASN A 82 17.36 -25.69 -11.90
C ASN A 82 18.03 -24.91 -13.04
N GLU A 83 18.04 -25.46 -14.26
CA GLU A 83 18.60 -24.79 -15.42
C GLU A 83 17.69 -23.65 -15.92
N ALA A 84 16.40 -23.93 -16.06
CA ALA A 84 15.46 -23.09 -16.80
C ALA A 84 14.74 -22.05 -15.93
N ALA A 85 14.59 -22.25 -14.62
CA ALA A 85 13.91 -21.29 -13.75
C ALA A 85 14.58 -19.91 -13.79
N SER A 86 15.91 -19.86 -13.77
CA SER A 86 16.66 -18.60 -13.86
C SER A 86 16.33 -17.80 -15.11
N ILE A 87 16.06 -18.47 -16.23
CA ILE A 87 15.67 -17.86 -17.51
C ILE A 87 14.27 -17.26 -17.39
N LEU A 88 13.31 -18.00 -16.82
CA LEU A 88 11.95 -17.48 -16.61
C LEU A 88 11.98 -16.16 -15.82
N TYR A 89 12.71 -16.09 -14.70
CA TYR A 89 12.67 -14.90 -13.85
C TYR A 89 13.52 -13.74 -14.38
N SER A 90 14.62 -14.01 -15.08
CA SER A 90 15.53 -12.94 -15.55
C SER A 90 15.09 -12.27 -16.86
N THR A 91 14.41 -13.00 -17.75
CA THR A 91 14.05 -12.53 -19.09
C THR A 91 12.67 -11.90 -19.18
N ASN A 92 11.79 -12.22 -18.22
CA ASN A 92 10.39 -11.82 -18.27
C ASN A 92 10.06 -10.63 -17.37
N LYS A 93 8.92 -10.01 -17.67
CA LYS A 93 8.34 -8.94 -16.87
C LYS A 93 7.26 -9.51 -15.97
N PHE A 94 7.18 -9.03 -14.73
CA PHE A 94 6.15 -9.43 -13.78
C PHE A 94 5.29 -8.23 -13.42
N LEU A 95 3.97 -8.39 -13.43
CA LEU A 95 3.00 -7.35 -13.14
C LEU A 95 2.30 -7.64 -11.81
N PHE A 96 2.33 -6.68 -10.89
CA PHE A 96 1.66 -6.76 -9.60
C PHE A 96 0.61 -5.66 -9.46
N THR A 97 -0.50 -5.98 -8.81
CA THR A 97 -1.59 -5.02 -8.54
C THR A 97 -1.61 -4.51 -7.11
N HIS A 98 -1.03 -5.28 -6.17
CA HIS A 98 -0.94 -4.91 -4.77
C HIS A 98 0.47 -5.17 -4.21
N PRO A 99 0.98 -4.38 -3.25
CA PRO A 99 2.31 -4.61 -2.67
C PRO A 99 2.47 -5.98 -2.01
N SER A 100 1.40 -6.51 -1.39
CA SER A 100 1.44 -7.86 -0.81
C SER A 100 1.65 -8.95 -1.85
N ASP A 101 1.17 -8.74 -3.09
CA ASP A 101 1.34 -9.72 -4.16
C ASP A 101 2.81 -9.87 -4.51
N CYS A 102 3.54 -8.75 -4.58
CA CYS A 102 4.99 -8.72 -4.79
C CYS A 102 5.73 -9.45 -3.64
N ASN A 103 5.34 -9.17 -2.39
CA ASN A 103 5.92 -9.82 -1.21
C ASN A 103 5.71 -11.34 -1.21
N ILE A 104 4.47 -11.80 -1.43
CA ILE A 104 4.14 -13.23 -1.49
C ILE A 104 4.87 -13.87 -2.66
N PHE A 105 4.89 -13.21 -3.83
CA PHE A 105 5.59 -13.68 -5.02
C PHE A 105 7.07 -13.92 -4.74
N ARG A 106 7.74 -12.99 -4.05
CA ARG A 106 9.15 -13.16 -3.66
C ARG A 106 9.35 -14.42 -2.82
N VAL A 107 8.49 -14.66 -1.84
CA VAL A 107 8.60 -15.84 -0.97
C VAL A 107 8.48 -17.14 -1.76
N ILE A 108 7.49 -17.24 -2.66
CA ILE A 108 7.27 -18.46 -3.43
C ILE A 108 8.28 -18.67 -4.57
N SER A 109 8.85 -17.59 -5.11
CA SER A 109 9.80 -17.64 -6.22
C SER A 109 11.26 -17.59 -5.78
N SER A 110 11.51 -17.58 -4.48
CA SER A 110 12.86 -17.65 -3.91
C SER A 110 13.57 -18.94 -4.35
N PRO A 111 14.86 -18.89 -4.71
CA PRO A 111 15.75 -17.72 -4.72
C PRO A 111 15.73 -16.91 -6.03
N PHE A 112 14.95 -17.35 -7.02
CA PHE A 112 14.98 -16.79 -8.37
C PHE A 112 14.35 -15.40 -8.50
N SER A 113 13.53 -14.98 -7.53
CA SER A 113 13.04 -13.59 -7.41
C SER A 113 14.17 -12.56 -7.52
N ASN A 114 15.35 -12.90 -7.00
CA ASN A 114 16.52 -12.02 -7.01
C ASN A 114 17.09 -11.78 -8.42
N LEU A 115 16.65 -12.54 -9.41
CA LEU A 115 17.06 -12.43 -10.81
C LEU A 115 16.13 -11.54 -11.63
N ILE A 116 15.01 -11.10 -11.07
CA ILE A 116 14.03 -10.28 -11.77
C ILE A 116 14.64 -8.91 -12.07
N THR A 117 14.61 -8.54 -13.35
CA THR A 117 15.18 -7.29 -13.84
C THR A 117 14.12 -6.29 -14.31
N SER A 118 12.88 -6.73 -14.58
CA SER A 118 11.81 -5.86 -15.05
C SER A 118 10.48 -6.16 -14.39
N VAL A 119 9.85 -5.13 -13.83
CA VAL A 119 8.58 -5.23 -13.11
C VAL A 119 7.63 -4.13 -13.56
N CYS A 120 6.34 -4.45 -13.54
CA CYS A 120 5.24 -3.55 -13.75
C CYS A 120 4.37 -3.49 -12.48
N PHE A 121 4.00 -2.29 -12.03
CA PHE A 121 3.00 -2.10 -10.99
C PHE A 121 1.76 -1.45 -11.61
N ARG A 122 0.59 -2.04 -11.37
CA ARG A 122 -0.69 -1.47 -11.76
C ARG A 122 -1.39 -0.94 -10.54
N ILE A 123 -1.23 0.36 -10.31
CA ILE A 123 -1.66 1.03 -9.09
C ILE A 123 -3.03 1.65 -9.34
N ARG A 124 -3.99 1.37 -8.46
CA ARG A 124 -5.25 2.11 -8.41
C ARG A 124 -5.09 3.27 -7.45
N GLU A 125 -5.83 4.35 -7.66
CA GLU A 125 -5.84 5.51 -6.76
C GLU A 125 -6.01 5.13 -5.28
N LYS A 126 -6.97 4.25 -4.97
CA LYS A 126 -7.20 3.79 -3.58
C LYS A 126 -6.02 3.03 -2.96
N ASP A 127 -5.17 2.42 -3.77
CA ASP A 127 -4.05 1.60 -3.33
C ASP A 127 -2.73 2.40 -3.34
N LEU A 128 -2.76 3.66 -3.82
CA LEU A 128 -1.57 4.48 -4.01
C LEU A 128 -0.78 4.65 -2.70
N ARG A 129 -1.46 4.96 -1.58
CA ARG A 129 -0.79 5.15 -0.29
C ARG A 129 -0.01 3.89 0.15
N LEU A 130 -0.55 2.71 -0.09
CA LEU A 130 0.11 1.44 0.23
C LEU A 130 1.35 1.24 -0.63
N TRP A 131 1.23 1.54 -1.93
CA TRP A 131 2.36 1.48 -2.85
C TRP A 131 3.44 2.50 -2.52
N THR A 132 3.09 3.75 -2.24
CA THR A 132 4.05 4.78 -1.81
C THR A 132 4.79 4.35 -0.55
N SER A 133 4.10 3.77 0.44
CA SER A 133 4.75 3.25 1.65
C SER A 133 5.70 2.08 1.36
N TYR A 134 5.33 1.17 0.46
CA TYR A 134 6.18 0.03 0.08
C TYR A 134 7.41 0.50 -0.70
N LEU A 135 7.21 1.38 -1.69
CA LEU A 135 8.25 1.90 -2.54
C LEU A 135 9.19 2.81 -1.75
N GLY A 136 8.69 3.65 -0.85
CA GLY A 136 9.51 4.51 0.02
C GLY A 136 10.10 3.80 1.24
N SER A 137 9.86 2.50 1.42
CA SER A 137 10.41 1.78 2.57
C SER A 137 11.92 1.55 2.39
N GLY A 138 12.72 2.01 3.35
CA GLY A 138 14.13 1.68 3.49
C GLY A 138 14.41 0.43 4.34
N GLN A 139 13.37 -0.29 4.76
CA GLN A 139 13.53 -1.45 5.64
C GLN A 139 14.20 -2.61 4.92
N LEU A 140 15.12 -3.30 5.61
CA LEU A 140 15.83 -4.45 5.06
C LEU A 140 14.87 -5.59 4.71
N GLU A 141 13.83 -5.82 5.51
CA GLU A 141 12.90 -6.94 5.29
C GLU A 141 11.87 -6.68 4.19
N ARG A 142 11.55 -5.41 3.94
CA ARG A 142 10.45 -4.98 3.08
C ARG A 142 10.81 -3.67 2.39
N SER A 143 11.52 -3.77 1.29
CA SER A 143 11.81 -2.64 0.41
C SER A 143 11.93 -3.14 -1.02
N LEU A 144 11.64 -2.27 -1.98
CA LEU A 144 11.84 -2.57 -3.39
C LEU A 144 13.28 -3.05 -3.68
N LYS A 145 14.26 -2.42 -3.03
CA LYS A 145 15.69 -2.72 -3.17
C LYS A 145 16.04 -4.11 -2.64
N THR A 146 15.53 -4.50 -1.47
CA THR A 146 15.79 -5.84 -0.95
C THR A 146 15.00 -6.91 -1.70
N ASP A 147 13.74 -6.61 -2.06
CA ASP A 147 12.88 -7.60 -2.70
C ASP A 147 13.30 -7.90 -4.14
N LEU A 148 13.81 -6.89 -4.86
CA LEU A 148 14.18 -6.95 -6.26
C LEU A 148 15.56 -6.31 -6.49
N PRO A 149 16.66 -6.91 -5.97
CA PRO A 149 17.98 -6.27 -5.94
C PRO A 149 18.61 -6.08 -7.33
N LYS A 150 18.14 -6.81 -8.35
CA LYS A 150 18.60 -6.70 -9.75
C LYS A 150 17.62 -5.95 -10.65
N LEU A 151 16.65 -5.23 -10.08
CA LEU A 151 15.68 -4.46 -10.84
C LEU A 151 16.39 -3.38 -11.68
N LYS A 152 16.19 -3.45 -13.00
CA LYS A 152 16.71 -2.48 -13.98
C LYS A 152 15.63 -1.61 -14.59
N SER A 153 14.41 -2.13 -14.73
CA SER A 153 13.30 -1.41 -15.35
C SER A 153 12.03 -1.56 -14.54
N LEU A 154 11.49 -0.45 -14.06
CA LEU A 154 10.23 -0.39 -13.33
C LEU A 154 9.22 0.46 -14.10
N TRP A 155 8.09 -0.15 -14.43
CA TRP A 155 6.95 0.53 -15.04
C TRP A 155 5.81 0.62 -14.04
N ILE A 156 5.22 1.81 -13.87
CA ILE A 156 4.07 2.02 -13.00
C ILE A 156 2.92 2.55 -13.86
N PHE A 157 1.82 1.80 -13.90
CA PHE A 157 0.57 2.19 -14.54
C PHE A 157 -0.37 2.67 -13.44
N LEU A 158 -0.34 3.97 -13.18
CA LEU A 158 -1.16 4.63 -12.15
C LEU A 158 -2.50 5.00 -12.74
N ARG A 159 -3.58 4.35 -12.31
CA ARG A 159 -4.94 4.74 -12.68
C ARG A 159 -5.37 5.93 -11.84
N CYS A 160 -5.46 7.09 -12.48
CA CYS A 160 -6.06 8.28 -11.92
C CYS A 160 -7.58 8.15 -12.03
N GLY A 161 -8.33 8.59 -11.01
CA GLY A 161 -9.78 8.53 -11.00
C GLY A 161 -10.42 9.13 -12.26
N SER A 162 -11.66 8.74 -12.56
CA SER A 162 -12.42 9.42 -13.62
C SER A 162 -12.65 10.85 -13.16
N VAL A 163 -12.23 11.83 -13.97
CA VAL A 163 -12.70 13.20 -13.81
C VAL A 163 -14.20 13.13 -14.06
N GLY A 164 -15.00 13.12 -12.98
CA GLY A 164 -16.44 13.19 -13.11
C GLY A 164 -16.83 14.45 -13.89
N PRO A 165 -17.99 14.47 -14.56
CA PRO A 165 -18.40 15.62 -15.34
C PRO A 165 -18.31 16.88 -14.47
N PRO A 166 -17.61 17.93 -14.94
CA PRO A 166 -17.48 19.20 -14.23
C PRO A 166 -18.88 19.80 -14.10
N GLY A 167 -19.51 19.56 -12.94
CA GLY A 167 -20.92 19.88 -12.69
C GLY A 167 -21.58 18.99 -11.64
N LEU A 168 -21.16 17.72 -11.50
CA LEU A 168 -21.72 16.82 -10.46
C LEU A 168 -20.83 16.65 -9.22
N ILE A 169 -19.52 16.92 -9.34
CA ILE A 169 -18.58 16.81 -8.21
C ILE A 169 -18.61 18.04 -7.28
N GLY A 170 -19.14 19.17 -7.73
CA GLY A 170 -19.23 20.41 -6.92
C GLY A 170 -20.43 20.48 -5.96
N GLN A 171 -21.39 19.56 -6.03
CA GLN A 171 -22.63 19.63 -5.24
C GLN A 171 -22.75 18.54 -4.16
N LEU A 172 -21.62 17.91 -3.78
CA LEU A 172 -21.55 16.97 -2.66
C LEU A 172 -20.65 17.46 -1.50
N GLY A 173 -20.16 18.70 -1.60
CA GLY A 173 -19.37 19.38 -0.56
C GLY A 173 -20.09 20.60 0.03
N GLY A 174 -21.40 20.50 0.28
CA GLY A 174 -22.22 21.56 0.90
C GLY A 174 -23.65 21.07 1.08
N PRO A 175 -24.34 21.42 2.18
CA PRO A 175 -25.52 20.70 2.64
C PRO A 175 -26.70 21.01 1.71
N GLN A 176 -27.57 20.01 1.51
CA GLN A 176 -28.74 19.96 0.60
C GLN A 176 -28.49 19.10 -0.65
N ILE A 177 -28.28 17.79 -0.42
CA ILE A 177 -28.50 16.78 -1.45
C ILE A 177 -30.02 16.69 -1.67
N VAL A 178 -30.54 17.46 -2.63
CA VAL A 178 -31.93 17.36 -3.06
C VAL A 178 -32.05 16.14 -3.98
N GLY A 179 -32.72 15.08 -3.51
CA GLY A 179 -33.11 13.95 -4.36
C GLY A 179 -32.79 12.55 -3.82
N LEU A 180 -32.12 12.41 -2.68
CA LEU A 180 -32.01 11.10 -2.02
C LEU A 180 -33.29 10.80 -1.23
N PRO A 181 -33.80 9.55 -1.24
CA PRO A 181 -34.87 9.13 -0.35
C PRO A 181 -34.50 9.51 1.10
N PRO A 182 -35.43 10.09 1.90
CA PRO A 182 -35.14 10.61 3.24
C PRO A 182 -34.43 9.60 4.16
N ALA A 183 -34.73 8.30 3.98
CA ALA A 183 -34.09 7.22 4.73
C ALA A 183 -32.58 7.09 4.47
N LEU A 184 -32.13 7.29 3.23
CA LEU A 184 -30.71 7.16 2.88
C LEU A 184 -29.91 8.39 3.34
N ALA A 185 -30.51 9.57 3.27
CA ALA A 185 -29.89 10.81 3.77
C ALA A 185 -29.62 10.75 5.28
N ALA A 186 -30.58 10.22 6.06
CA ALA A 186 -30.42 10.03 7.50
C ALA A 186 -29.29 9.03 7.82
N GLN A 187 -29.13 7.98 7.03
CA GLN A 187 -28.07 6.98 7.21
C GLN A 187 -26.68 7.56 6.92
N VAL A 188 -26.52 8.35 5.86
CA VAL A 188 -25.24 8.99 5.53
C VAL A 188 -24.84 10.01 6.59
N GLN A 189 -25.80 10.80 7.09
CA GLN A 189 -25.57 11.76 8.18
C GLN A 189 -25.16 11.04 9.49
N ALA A 190 -25.83 9.94 9.83
CA ALA A 190 -25.52 9.15 11.01
C ALA A 190 -24.10 8.54 10.95
N VAL A 191 -23.68 8.06 9.76
CA VAL A 191 -22.33 7.53 9.55
C VAL A 191 -21.28 8.63 9.65
N GLN A 192 -21.52 9.81 9.08
CA GLN A 192 -20.61 10.95 9.22
C GLN A 192 -20.45 11.40 10.68
N ASN A 193 -21.55 11.46 11.43
CA ASN A 193 -21.51 11.81 12.85
C ASN A 193 -20.78 10.76 13.69
N ALA A 194 -21.01 9.46 13.44
CA ALA A 194 -20.33 8.36 14.13
C ALA A 194 -18.82 8.37 13.85
N LEU A 195 -18.42 8.61 12.60
CA LEU A 195 -17.00 8.68 12.23
C LEU A 195 -16.32 9.90 12.87
N GLY A 196 -17.00 11.05 12.93
CA GLY A 196 -16.50 12.25 13.60
C GLY A 196 -16.24 12.04 15.10
N GLN A 197 -17.15 11.33 15.79
CA GLN A 197 -16.95 11.00 17.21
C GLN A 197 -15.77 10.05 17.44
N GLN A 198 -15.57 9.08 16.54
CA GLN A 198 -14.45 8.15 16.66
C GLN A 198 -13.09 8.84 16.47
N VAL A 199 -13.00 9.82 15.57
CA VAL A 199 -11.78 10.62 15.37
C VAL A 199 -11.48 11.50 16.58
N GLN A 200 -12.49 12.12 17.20
CA GLN A 200 -12.30 12.90 18.42
C GLN A 200 -11.83 12.05 19.61
N ALA A 201 -12.39 10.84 19.79
CA ALA A 201 -11.95 9.92 20.84
C ALA A 201 -10.48 9.50 20.65
N LEU A 202 -10.08 9.22 19.40
CA LEU A 202 -8.69 8.87 19.10
C LEU A 202 -7.74 10.05 19.37
N GLN A 203 -8.16 11.28 19.08
CA GLN A 203 -7.36 12.47 19.32
C GLN A 203 -7.16 12.76 20.82
N GLN A 204 -8.18 12.51 21.65
CA GLN A 204 -8.03 12.56 23.11
C GLN A 204 -7.06 11.49 23.62
N GLN A 205 -7.10 10.27 23.06
CA GLN A 205 -6.18 9.19 23.45
C GLN A 205 -4.72 9.54 23.12
N VAL A 206 -4.46 10.17 21.97
CA VAL A 206 -3.11 10.64 21.60
C VAL A 206 -2.60 11.73 22.55
N GLN A 207 -3.46 12.67 22.95
CA GLN A 207 -3.09 13.71 23.92
C GLN A 207 -2.79 13.14 25.31
N ALA A 208 -3.58 12.17 25.78
CA ALA A 208 -3.32 11.48 27.04
C ALA A 208 -1.97 10.73 27.01
N LEU A 209 -1.63 10.12 25.88
CA LEU A 209 -0.36 9.41 25.71
C LEU A 209 0.84 10.38 25.70
N GLN A 210 0.72 11.54 25.04
CA GLN A 210 1.75 12.58 25.06
C GLN A 210 1.99 13.13 26.47
N GLN A 211 0.93 13.34 27.25
CA GLN A 211 1.07 13.79 28.65
C GLN A 211 1.75 12.74 29.53
N SER A 212 1.45 11.45 29.32
CA SER A 212 2.09 10.37 30.08
C SER A 212 3.59 10.21 29.80
N MET A 213 4.04 10.52 28.58
CA MET A 213 5.47 10.45 28.21
C MET A 213 6.30 11.59 28.80
N ALA A 214 5.71 12.79 28.99
CA ALA A 214 6.41 13.93 29.59
C ALA A 214 6.77 13.72 31.07
N ILE A 215 6.03 12.86 31.79
CA ILE A 215 6.27 12.59 33.22
C ILE A 215 7.47 11.64 33.43
N VAL A 216 7.83 10.83 32.43
CA VAL A 216 8.92 9.84 32.55
C VAL A 216 10.31 10.47 32.35
N THR A 217 10.41 11.68 31.80
CA THR A 217 11.70 12.29 31.42
C THR A 217 12.39 13.12 32.52
N HIS A 218 11.83 13.20 33.74
CA HIS A 218 12.39 14.05 34.81
C HIS A 218 12.79 13.32 36.10
N GLY A 219 12.97 12.00 36.06
CA GLY A 219 13.29 11.19 37.24
C GLY A 219 14.64 10.47 37.19
N ASN A 220 15.77 11.15 36.97
CA ASN A 220 17.07 10.71 37.50
C ASN A 220 18.17 11.75 37.26
N ALA A 221 18.45 12.58 38.27
CA ALA A 221 19.67 13.36 38.35
C ALA A 221 20.22 13.26 39.77
N THR A 222 21.09 12.26 39.99
CA THR A 222 21.96 12.16 41.17
C THR A 222 23.16 13.11 40.98
N PRO A 223 23.44 14.04 41.91
CA PRO A 223 24.61 14.91 41.78
C PRO A 223 25.83 14.27 42.44
N ASN A 224 26.89 14.05 41.65
CA ASN A 224 28.23 13.77 42.15
C ASN A 224 28.94 15.09 42.46
N GLN A 225 29.36 15.26 43.71
CA GLN A 225 30.28 16.31 44.15
C GLN A 225 31.70 16.07 43.64
N PRO A 226 32.47 17.14 43.38
CA PRO A 226 33.89 17.13 43.66
C PRO A 226 34.28 18.17 44.71
N VAL A 227 35.21 17.75 45.57
CA VAL A 227 35.91 18.53 46.59
C VAL A 227 36.89 19.49 45.93
N GLN A 228 36.78 20.80 46.17
CA GLN A 228 37.90 21.74 46.07
C GLN A 228 37.81 22.85 47.12
N ALA A 229 39.00 23.26 47.58
CA ALA A 229 39.26 24.01 48.79
C ALA A 229 39.06 25.54 48.68
N GLN A 230 38.68 26.09 49.82
CA GLN A 230 38.78 27.45 50.37
C GLN A 230 39.47 28.56 49.55
N THR A 231 38.73 29.68 49.39
CA THR A 231 38.97 31.07 49.86
C THR A 231 37.99 31.92 49.02
N GLY A 232 37.10 32.79 49.50
CA GLY A 232 37.10 33.74 50.59
C GLY A 232 36.42 35.02 50.05
N THR A 233 35.50 35.59 50.83
CA THR A 233 34.88 36.95 50.73
C THR A 233 33.58 37.19 49.91
N ALA A 234 32.49 37.31 50.68
CA ALA A 234 31.46 38.36 50.72
C ALA A 234 30.75 38.90 49.45
N ALA A 235 29.43 38.70 49.34
CA ALA A 235 28.40 39.70 49.74
C ALA A 235 26.99 39.39 49.16
N ALA A 236 26.01 39.36 50.08
CA ALA A 236 24.56 39.58 50.02
C ALA A 236 23.79 39.67 48.67
N GLN A 237 22.66 38.94 48.55
CA GLN A 237 21.29 39.53 48.49
C GLN A 237 20.14 38.49 48.45
N THR A 238 19.23 38.62 49.45
CA THR A 238 17.75 38.48 49.47
C THR A 238 17.04 37.38 48.65
N HIS A 239 16.47 36.33 49.27
CA HIS A 239 15.10 36.21 49.83
C HIS A 239 13.92 36.40 48.85
N GLN A 240 13.20 35.30 48.54
CA GLN A 240 11.73 35.22 48.58
C GLN A 240 11.21 33.76 48.39
N THR A 241 10.53 33.26 49.43
CA THR A 241 9.53 32.18 49.50
C THR A 241 8.12 32.77 49.29
N PRO A 242 6.96 32.06 49.36
CA PRO A 242 6.50 30.66 49.11
C PRO A 242 5.25 30.71 48.12
N PRO A 243 4.21 29.81 48.04
CA PRO A 243 3.88 28.67 48.89
C PRO A 243 3.30 27.37 48.27
N LEU A 244 3.24 26.38 49.18
CA LEU A 244 2.51 25.12 49.18
C LEU A 244 0.99 25.27 48.98
N ALA A 245 0.39 24.27 48.31
CA ALA A 245 -0.93 23.66 48.51
C ALA A 245 -1.19 22.71 47.31
N GLN A 246 -1.80 21.54 47.33
CA GLN A 246 -2.49 20.74 48.35
C GLN A 246 -2.69 19.34 47.74
N ASN A 247 -2.55 18.30 48.56
CA ASN A 247 -2.86 16.90 48.25
C ASN A 247 -4.32 16.69 47.81
N GLN A 248 -4.55 15.84 46.82
CA GLN A 248 -5.64 14.85 46.87
C GLN A 248 -5.18 13.51 46.30
N ALA A 249 -5.39 12.48 47.13
CA ALA A 249 -5.05 11.09 46.90
C ALA A 249 -6.13 10.39 46.08
N GLN A 250 -5.72 9.48 45.18
CA GLN A 250 -6.54 8.34 44.82
C GLN A 250 -5.66 7.10 44.56
N THR A 251 -6.20 6.00 45.05
CA THR A 251 -5.58 4.72 45.39
C THR A 251 -5.69 3.67 44.29
N HIS A 252 -4.63 2.83 44.19
CA HIS A 252 -4.61 1.44 43.66
C HIS A 252 -4.77 1.29 42.13
N GLN A 253 -4.10 0.39 41.41
CA GLN A 253 -3.56 -0.93 41.75
C GLN A 253 -2.42 -1.30 40.76
N HIS A 254 -1.29 -1.81 41.26
CA HIS A 254 -0.21 -2.38 40.47
C HIS A 254 -0.54 -3.82 40.02
N GLN A 255 -0.29 -4.15 38.76
CA GLN A 255 0.17 -5.49 38.38
C GLN A 255 1.51 -5.35 37.67
N ALA A 256 2.55 -5.83 38.35
CA ALA A 256 3.90 -5.96 37.82
C ALA A 256 4.06 -7.34 37.15
N GLN A 257 4.57 -7.36 35.92
CA GLN A 257 5.31 -8.51 35.41
C GLN A 257 6.69 -8.01 34.96
N THR A 258 7.68 -8.38 35.75
CA THR A 258 9.11 -8.26 35.51
C THR A 258 9.56 -9.31 34.49
N GLN A 259 10.16 -8.88 33.37
CA GLN A 259 11.05 -9.74 32.57
C GLN A 259 12.50 -9.35 32.85
N THR A 260 13.20 -10.24 33.54
CA THR A 260 14.64 -10.23 33.76
C THR A 260 15.35 -10.65 32.47
N THR A 261 16.20 -9.78 31.93
CA THR A 261 17.19 -10.13 30.91
C THR A 261 18.54 -10.30 31.62
N GLN A 262 19.06 -11.52 31.67
CA GLN A 262 20.47 -11.79 31.98
C GLN A 262 21.00 -12.73 30.90
N GLY A 263 22.08 -12.31 30.25
CA GLY A 263 22.85 -13.15 29.36
C GLY A 263 23.79 -14.06 30.13
N ASN A 264 24.24 -15.14 29.48
CA ASN A 264 25.63 -15.56 29.59
C ASN A 264 26.04 -16.49 28.44
N THR A 265 27.33 -16.45 28.18
CA THR A 265 28.15 -17.17 27.20
C THR A 265 28.22 -18.69 27.43
N GLY A 266 28.53 -19.45 26.37
CA GLY A 266 28.99 -20.83 26.50
C GLY A 266 28.90 -21.67 25.22
N GLU A 267 30.06 -22.03 24.67
CA GLU A 267 30.28 -23.00 23.58
C GLU A 267 29.69 -24.39 23.88
N ASN A 268 29.05 -25.06 22.90
CA ASN A 268 29.48 -26.39 22.44
C ASN A 268 28.70 -26.91 21.22
N ARG A 269 29.37 -27.76 20.43
CA ARG A 269 28.90 -28.47 19.24
C ARG A 269 27.78 -29.49 19.54
N GLY A 270 26.85 -29.63 18.59
CA GLY A 270 25.95 -30.79 18.51
C GLY A 270 24.78 -30.54 17.56
N THR A 271 24.89 -31.03 16.32
CA THR A 271 23.83 -31.00 15.30
C THR A 271 22.73 -32.00 15.64
N ASP A 272 21.54 -31.51 16.01
CA ASP A 272 20.29 -32.27 15.94
C ASP A 272 19.15 -31.34 15.49
N ASN A 273 18.72 -31.53 14.23
CA ASN A 273 17.58 -30.82 13.64
C ASN A 273 16.27 -31.45 14.11
N ASN A 274 15.72 -30.92 15.19
CA ASN A 274 14.36 -31.23 15.63
C ASN A 274 13.49 -29.98 15.43
N ILE A 275 12.87 -29.87 14.26
CA ILE A 275 11.94 -28.78 13.93
C ILE A 275 10.56 -29.17 14.48
N PRO A 276 9.95 -28.41 15.40
CA PRO A 276 8.60 -28.69 15.87
C PRO A 276 7.57 -28.48 14.74
N PRO A 277 6.48 -29.27 14.70
CA PRO A 277 5.43 -29.08 13.71
C PRO A 277 4.77 -27.71 13.86
N PRO A 278 4.34 -27.07 12.75
CA PRO A 278 3.69 -25.78 12.80
C PRO A 278 2.35 -25.86 13.57
N PRO A 279 1.97 -24.77 14.26
CA PRO A 279 0.70 -24.70 14.97
C PRO A 279 -0.50 -24.83 14.00
N PRO A 280 -1.63 -25.38 14.46
CA PRO A 280 -2.84 -25.48 13.65
C PRO A 280 -3.38 -24.08 13.28
N PRO A 281 -4.02 -23.94 12.10
CA PRO A 281 -4.61 -22.66 11.69
C PRO A 281 -5.75 -22.26 12.63
N PRO A 282 -5.91 -20.95 12.92
CA PRO A 282 -7.01 -20.47 13.74
C PRO A 282 -8.37 -20.73 13.06
N PRO A 283 -9.44 -20.99 13.84
CA PRO A 283 -10.76 -21.25 13.31
C PRO A 283 -11.32 -20.03 12.56
N PHE A 284 -11.94 -20.28 11.42
CA PHE A 284 -12.67 -19.29 10.63
C PHE A 284 -13.82 -18.69 11.46
N ILE A 285 -13.78 -17.38 11.71
CA ILE A 285 -14.88 -16.65 12.33
C ILE A 285 -15.96 -16.46 11.27
N SER A 286 -17.07 -17.20 11.42
CA SER A 286 -18.27 -17.02 10.61
C SER A 286 -19.08 -15.85 11.19
N PHE A 287 -19.18 -14.75 10.43
CA PHE A 287 -20.03 -13.62 10.82
C PHE A 287 -21.50 -13.95 10.53
N ALA A 288 -22.27 -14.13 11.60
CA ALA A 288 -23.72 -14.20 11.54
C ALA A 288 -24.32 -12.78 11.41
N PRO A 289 -25.39 -12.58 10.61
CA PRO A 289 -26.08 -11.30 10.53
C PRO A 289 -26.90 -11.03 11.80
N ALA A 290 -26.76 -9.83 12.36
CA ALA A 290 -27.48 -9.38 13.56
C ALA A 290 -28.96 -9.03 13.25
N PRO A 291 -29.89 -9.25 14.20
CA PRO A 291 -31.31 -8.99 14.02
C PRO A 291 -31.70 -7.52 14.27
N HIS A 292 -32.80 -7.11 13.65
CA HIS A 292 -33.45 -5.81 13.79
C HIS A 292 -33.83 -5.49 15.24
N GLN A 293 -33.56 -4.25 15.68
CA GLN A 293 -34.12 -3.70 16.91
C GLN A 293 -34.85 -2.36 16.69
N HIS A 294 -35.86 -2.20 17.55
CA HIS A 294 -36.97 -1.27 17.54
C HIS A 294 -36.62 0.21 17.73
N GLN A 295 -37.51 1.06 17.18
CA GLN A 295 -37.61 2.49 17.39
C GLN A 295 -38.02 2.84 18.83
N HIS A 296 -37.32 3.78 19.45
CA HIS A 296 -37.83 4.57 20.57
C HIS A 296 -37.82 6.07 20.21
N GLN A 297 -38.98 6.71 20.38
CA GLN A 297 -39.23 8.15 20.30
C GLN A 297 -38.81 8.84 21.61
N HIS A 298 -38.04 9.94 21.56
CA HIS A 298 -37.99 10.99 22.60
C HIS A 298 -37.44 12.28 21.98
N HIS A 299 -38.26 13.34 21.87
CA HIS A 299 -38.45 14.49 22.78
C HIS A 299 -37.58 15.71 22.44
N HIS A 300 -38.27 16.84 22.29
CA HIS A 300 -37.83 18.17 21.88
C HIS A 300 -36.89 18.85 22.89
N HIS A 301 -35.88 19.57 22.38
CA HIS A 301 -35.39 20.77 23.05
C HIS A 301 -35.14 21.93 22.07
N HIS A 302 -35.66 23.09 22.47
CA HIS A 302 -35.50 24.42 21.88
C HIS A 302 -34.05 24.90 22.01
N THR A 303 -33.56 25.58 20.96
CA THR A 303 -32.39 26.45 21.07
C THR A 303 -32.65 27.77 20.34
N HIS A 304 -32.28 28.84 21.02
CA HIS A 304 -32.53 30.24 20.72
C HIS A 304 -31.84 30.74 19.44
N HIS A 305 -32.55 31.57 18.69
CA HIS A 305 -32.04 32.39 17.58
C HIS A 305 -31.31 33.62 18.13
N ASP A 306 -30.02 33.76 17.80
CA ASP A 306 -29.31 35.04 17.86
C ASP A 306 -29.43 35.77 16.52
N HIS A 307 -29.88 37.02 16.61
CA HIS A 307 -30.09 37.96 15.51
C HIS A 307 -28.76 38.54 15.00
N LEU A 308 -28.50 38.39 13.71
CA LEU A 308 -27.49 39.18 12.99
C LEU A 308 -28.14 40.44 12.37
N PRO A 309 -27.42 41.58 12.32
CA PRO A 309 -27.92 42.83 11.76
C PRO A 309 -27.99 42.80 10.21
N PRO A 310 -28.90 43.59 9.60
CA PRO A 310 -29.10 43.64 8.16
C PRO A 310 -27.95 44.38 7.42
N PRO A 311 -27.63 43.97 6.19
CA PRO A 311 -26.66 44.68 5.35
C PRO A 311 -27.21 46.02 4.79
N PRO A 312 -26.33 46.97 4.46
CA PRO A 312 -26.71 48.30 3.99
C PRO A 312 -27.25 48.30 2.54
N PRO A 313 -28.10 49.28 2.18
CA PRO A 313 -28.67 49.40 0.84
C PRO A 313 -27.64 49.94 -0.16
N HIS A 314 -27.42 49.20 -1.26
CA HIS A 314 -26.61 49.66 -2.38
C HIS A 314 -27.40 50.59 -3.31
N HIS A 315 -26.84 51.76 -3.56
CA HIS A 315 -27.33 52.74 -4.53
C HIS A 315 -27.29 52.21 -5.96
N HIS A 316 -28.40 52.39 -6.67
CA HIS A 316 -28.52 52.21 -8.12
C HIS A 316 -27.70 53.27 -8.87
N ALA A 317 -26.85 52.82 -9.80
CA ALA A 317 -26.29 53.64 -10.86
C ALA A 317 -26.91 53.21 -12.22
N PRO A 318 -27.04 54.13 -13.19
CA PRO A 318 -27.88 53.94 -14.36
C PRO A 318 -27.21 53.13 -15.47
N ALA A 319 -28.08 52.50 -16.25
CA ALA A 319 -27.80 51.76 -17.47
C ALA A 319 -27.20 52.64 -18.57
N ASP A 320 -26.23 52.09 -19.31
CA ASP A 320 -26.25 51.96 -20.78
C ASP A 320 -24.85 51.63 -21.32
N ALA A 321 -24.62 50.35 -21.61
CA ALA A 321 -23.60 49.91 -22.55
C ALA A 321 -24.02 48.56 -23.17
N PRO A 322 -24.12 48.45 -24.51
CA PRO A 322 -24.57 47.23 -25.16
C PRO A 322 -23.46 46.16 -25.14
N GLY A 323 -23.67 45.14 -24.32
CA GLY A 323 -23.56 43.73 -24.74
C GLY A 323 -22.23 43.22 -25.26
N GLN A 324 -21.13 43.37 -24.50
CA GLN A 324 -20.04 42.39 -24.60
C GLN A 324 -20.47 41.15 -23.82
N ALA A 325 -20.96 40.14 -24.53
CA ALA A 325 -21.24 38.82 -23.99
C ALA A 325 -19.98 38.32 -23.27
N ASN A 326 -20.03 38.29 -21.94
CA ASN A 326 -19.07 37.62 -21.08
C ASN A 326 -19.02 36.15 -21.51
N GLN A 327 -18.13 35.82 -22.44
CA GLN A 327 -17.80 34.45 -22.75
C GLN A 327 -17.32 33.83 -21.44
N PRO A 328 -17.95 32.77 -20.95
CA PRO A 328 -17.47 32.08 -19.77
C PRO A 328 -16.04 31.63 -20.07
N HIS A 329 -15.07 32.27 -19.43
CA HIS A 329 -13.70 31.79 -19.37
C HIS A 329 -13.75 30.48 -18.59
N HIS A 330 -14.09 29.38 -19.28
CA HIS A 330 -13.93 28.05 -18.75
C HIS A 330 -12.47 27.98 -18.29
N PRO A 331 -12.21 27.74 -16.98
CA PRO A 331 -10.84 27.58 -16.52
C PRO A 331 -10.22 26.53 -17.44
N PRO A 332 -9.10 26.87 -18.12
CA PRO A 332 -8.60 26.05 -19.20
C PRO A 332 -8.38 24.67 -18.63
N LEU A 333 -8.93 23.64 -19.29
CA LEU A 333 -8.80 22.25 -18.85
C LEU A 333 -7.34 21.89 -18.55
N TYR A 334 -6.41 22.59 -19.21
CA TYR A 334 -4.99 22.75 -18.90
C TYR A 334 -4.65 22.90 -17.41
N SER A 335 -5.30 23.77 -16.65
CA SER A 335 -5.01 23.98 -15.22
C SER A 335 -5.37 22.75 -14.39
N HIS A 336 -6.46 22.05 -14.70
CA HIS A 336 -6.82 20.79 -14.06
C HIS A 336 -5.93 19.64 -14.54
N PHE A 337 -5.62 19.60 -15.84
CA PHE A 337 -4.82 18.57 -16.48
C PHE A 337 -3.33 18.67 -16.17
N PHE A 338 -2.84 19.75 -15.54
CA PHE A 338 -1.48 19.81 -14.95
C PHE A 338 -1.47 19.86 -13.42
N ARG A 339 -2.60 20.21 -12.78
CA ARG A 339 -2.76 20.14 -11.32
C ARG A 339 -2.76 18.70 -10.78
N TRP A 340 -3.04 17.71 -11.63
CA TRP A 340 -2.96 16.27 -11.31
C TRP A 340 -1.61 15.85 -10.69
N GLU A 341 -0.50 16.52 -11.02
CA GLU A 341 0.83 16.21 -10.47
C GLU A 341 0.83 16.30 -8.93
N ARG A 342 0.09 17.28 -8.38
CA ARG A 342 0.00 17.52 -6.93
C ARG A 342 -1.15 16.75 -6.29
N GLU A 343 -2.29 16.64 -6.96
CA GLU A 343 -3.53 16.14 -6.32
C GLU A 343 -3.55 14.63 -6.08
N HIS A 344 -2.95 13.84 -6.98
CA HIS A 344 -2.99 12.39 -6.86
C HIS A 344 -1.79 11.81 -6.12
N GLY A 345 -1.07 12.60 -5.30
CA GLY A 345 0.10 12.11 -4.55
C GLY A 345 1.23 11.57 -5.44
N LEU A 346 1.25 11.93 -6.73
CA LEU A 346 2.30 11.52 -7.66
C LEU A 346 3.66 12.05 -7.21
N GLU A 347 3.72 13.31 -6.76
CA GLU A 347 4.93 13.89 -6.18
C GLU A 347 5.52 13.03 -5.06
N ASN A 348 4.69 12.63 -4.09
CA ASN A 348 5.11 11.75 -3.00
C ASN A 348 5.58 10.37 -3.49
N LEU A 349 4.92 9.82 -4.51
CA LEU A 349 5.33 8.57 -5.14
C LEU A 349 6.70 8.71 -5.81
N CYS A 350 6.93 9.78 -6.58
CA CYS A 350 8.20 10.05 -7.26
C CYS A 350 9.34 10.28 -6.25
N LEU A 351 9.10 11.08 -5.21
CA LEU A 351 10.08 11.31 -4.13
C LEU A 351 10.43 10.00 -3.42
N SER A 352 9.43 9.18 -3.08
CA SER A 352 9.64 7.87 -2.45
C SER A 352 10.50 6.94 -3.32
N LEU A 353 10.27 6.95 -4.63
CA LEU A 353 11.06 6.18 -5.59
C LEU A 353 12.48 6.70 -5.75
N GLN A 354 12.70 8.02 -5.65
CA GLN A 354 14.01 8.64 -5.78
C GLN A 354 14.97 8.15 -4.69
N GLU A 355 14.49 7.95 -3.48
CA GLU A 355 15.31 7.59 -2.31
C GLU A 355 15.67 6.10 -2.25
N THR A 356 14.76 5.22 -2.68
CA THR A 356 14.86 3.78 -2.38
C THR A 356 15.18 2.91 -3.58
N ARG A 357 14.98 3.41 -4.82
CA ARG A 357 15.20 2.61 -6.02
C ARG A 357 16.68 2.23 -6.17
N PRO A 358 16.99 1.09 -6.81
CA PRO A 358 18.36 0.82 -7.25
C PRO A 358 18.87 1.97 -8.15
N PRO A 359 20.12 2.43 -7.99
CA PRO A 359 20.63 3.61 -8.68
C PRO A 359 20.62 3.46 -10.21
N ASP A 360 20.81 2.23 -10.70
CA ASP A 360 20.83 1.89 -12.13
C ASP A 360 19.43 1.55 -12.68
N SER A 361 18.37 1.69 -11.87
CA SER A 361 17.01 1.36 -12.31
C SER A 361 16.34 2.53 -13.02
N GLU A 362 15.85 2.25 -14.22
CA GLU A 362 14.99 3.16 -14.97
C GLU A 362 13.55 3.04 -14.47
N VAL A 363 12.96 4.16 -14.05
CA VAL A 363 11.59 4.20 -13.54
C VAL A 363 10.72 5.06 -14.44
N LYS A 364 9.64 4.46 -14.92
CA LYS A 364 8.62 5.08 -15.78
C LYS A 364 7.26 4.99 -15.14
N ILE A 365 6.55 6.11 -15.05
CA ILE A 365 5.17 6.19 -14.57
C ILE A 365 4.28 6.65 -15.72
N VAL A 366 3.25 5.88 -16.01
CA VAL A 366 2.17 6.23 -16.94
C VAL A 366 0.91 6.46 -16.12
N CYS A 367 0.45 7.70 -16.08
CA CYS A 367 -0.75 8.11 -15.39
C CYS A 367 -1.93 8.02 -16.34
N ILE A 368 -2.78 7.03 -16.11
CA ILE A 368 -3.88 6.66 -16.99
C ILE A 368 -5.15 7.31 -16.48
N MET A 369 -5.67 8.26 -17.26
CA MET A 369 -6.97 8.89 -17.08
C MET A 369 -7.98 8.27 -18.06
N ARG A 370 -9.24 8.15 -17.65
CA ARG A 370 -10.31 7.68 -18.55
C ARG A 370 -11.31 8.78 -18.82
N LEU A 371 -11.56 9.06 -20.10
CA LEU A 371 -12.51 10.09 -20.53
C LEU A 371 -13.44 9.56 -21.65
N PRO A 372 -14.64 10.14 -21.83
CA PRO A 372 -15.46 9.87 -23.01
C PRO A 372 -14.67 10.11 -24.30
N ARG A 373 -14.80 9.22 -25.29
CA ARG A 373 -14.06 9.33 -26.57
C ARG A 373 -14.20 10.70 -27.27
N PRO A 374 -15.37 11.38 -27.30
CA PRO A 374 -15.48 12.74 -27.83
C PRO A 374 -14.59 13.76 -27.10
N GLU A 375 -14.40 13.60 -25.79
CA GLU A 375 -13.52 14.46 -25.00
C GLU A 375 -12.05 14.19 -25.29
N VAL A 376 -11.66 12.92 -25.50
CA VAL A 376 -10.30 12.60 -25.96
C VAL A 376 -10.02 13.27 -27.31
N GLN A 377 -10.95 13.16 -28.26
CA GLN A 377 -10.84 13.82 -29.58
C GLN A 377 -10.79 15.35 -29.47
N ARG A 378 -11.52 15.94 -28.52
CA ARG A 378 -11.44 17.37 -28.25
C ARG A 378 -10.06 17.76 -27.69
N LEU A 379 -9.52 17.00 -26.74
CA LEU A 379 -8.19 17.24 -26.18
C LEU A 379 -7.09 17.13 -27.23
N VAL A 380 -7.15 16.12 -28.10
CA VAL A 380 -6.19 15.95 -29.21
C VAL A 380 -6.23 17.15 -30.16
N ARG A 381 -7.41 17.66 -30.50
CA ARG A 381 -7.55 18.86 -31.35
C ARG A 381 -7.02 20.13 -30.67
N LEU A 382 -7.17 20.24 -29.36
CA LEU A 382 -6.70 21.39 -28.58
C LEU A 382 -5.18 21.34 -28.34
N TYR A 383 -4.59 20.15 -28.25
CA TYR A 383 -3.19 19.95 -27.88
C TYR A 383 -2.46 18.97 -28.82
N PRO A 384 -2.45 19.22 -30.15
CA PRO A 384 -1.89 18.28 -31.12
C PRO A 384 -0.38 18.07 -30.97
N GLU A 385 0.35 19.08 -30.49
CA GLU A 385 1.81 19.02 -30.28
C GLU A 385 2.22 18.29 -28.99
N GLU A 386 1.28 18.13 -28.05
CA GLU A 386 1.56 17.50 -26.76
C GLU A 386 1.08 16.06 -26.70
N LEU A 387 0.04 15.71 -27.45
CA LEU A 387 -0.62 14.41 -27.42
C LEU A 387 -0.35 13.61 -28.69
N ASN A 388 0.24 12.42 -28.52
CA ASN A 388 0.35 11.43 -29.56
C ASN A 388 -0.80 10.42 -29.45
N VAL A 389 -1.58 10.28 -30.52
CA VAL A 389 -2.71 9.33 -30.58
C VAL A 389 -2.22 8.00 -31.13
N ASP A 390 -2.57 6.91 -30.43
CA ASP A 390 -2.26 5.56 -30.88
C ASP A 390 -3.34 4.98 -31.81
N ARG A 391 -3.13 3.73 -32.25
CA ARG A 391 -4.07 3.05 -33.17
C ARG A 391 -5.43 2.74 -32.53
N THR A 392 -5.52 2.76 -31.20
CA THR A 392 -6.75 2.50 -30.44
C THR A 392 -7.55 3.77 -30.16
N GLY A 393 -6.98 4.94 -30.48
CA GLY A 393 -7.58 6.23 -30.21
C GLY A 393 -7.26 6.79 -28.83
N ASP A 394 -6.39 6.13 -28.07
CA ASP A 394 -5.88 6.64 -26.79
C ASP A 394 -4.77 7.65 -27.07
N ALA A 395 -4.73 8.71 -26.26
CA ALA A 395 -3.80 9.83 -26.45
C ALA A 395 -2.77 9.85 -25.32
N ARG A 396 -1.48 10.04 -25.63
CA ARG A 396 -0.41 10.02 -24.65
C ARG A 396 0.55 11.20 -24.79
N THR A 397 0.95 11.81 -23.68
CA THR A 397 2.00 12.83 -23.65
C THR A 397 3.39 12.22 -23.77
N ARG A 398 4.36 12.99 -24.26
CA ARG A 398 5.79 12.60 -24.15
C ARG A 398 6.19 12.42 -22.69
N PHE A 399 7.12 11.51 -22.43
CA PHE A 399 7.71 11.39 -21.10
C PHE A 399 8.43 12.68 -20.70
N ARG A 400 8.20 13.13 -19.46
CA ARG A 400 8.89 14.26 -18.82
C ARG A 400 9.55 13.77 -17.54
N ARG A 401 10.69 14.34 -17.18
CA ARG A 401 11.40 13.95 -15.96
C ARG A 401 10.89 14.76 -14.76
N LEU A 402 10.39 14.07 -13.75
CA LEU A 402 9.91 14.62 -12.48
C LEU A 402 10.63 13.90 -11.33
N PHE A 403 11.40 14.61 -10.51
CA PHE A 403 12.22 14.05 -9.43
C PHE A 403 13.09 12.85 -9.86
N GLY A 404 13.64 12.89 -11.07
CA GLY A 404 14.47 11.80 -11.62
C GLY A 404 13.68 10.56 -12.07
N VAL A 405 12.35 10.62 -12.11
CA VAL A 405 11.44 9.60 -12.64
C VAL A 405 10.85 10.10 -13.96
N GLU A 406 10.71 9.24 -14.96
CA GLU A 406 10.04 9.60 -16.21
C GLU A 406 8.53 9.41 -16.08
N VAL A 407 7.76 10.45 -16.37
CA VAL A 407 6.31 10.45 -16.21
C VAL A 407 5.62 10.85 -17.51
N SER A 408 4.57 10.13 -17.87
CA SER A 408 3.71 10.39 -19.02
C SER A 408 2.25 10.28 -18.61
N ILE A 409 1.38 11.06 -19.26
CA ILE A 409 -0.07 11.01 -19.07
C ILE A 409 -0.65 10.28 -20.26
N GLU A 410 -1.51 9.30 -19.99
CA GLU A 410 -2.30 8.58 -20.96
C GLU A 410 -3.78 8.88 -20.72
N VAL A 411 -4.47 9.30 -21.77
CA VAL A 411 -5.91 9.56 -21.78
C VAL A 411 -6.56 8.46 -22.60
N SER A 412 -7.18 7.52 -21.90
CA SER A 412 -7.86 6.38 -22.50
C SER A 412 -9.34 6.66 -22.73
N GLY A 413 -9.78 6.50 -23.97
CA GLY A 413 -11.14 6.79 -24.41
C GLY A 413 -12.10 5.65 -24.08
N TYR A 414 -13.26 5.97 -23.49
CA TYR A 414 -14.37 5.01 -23.39
C TYR A 414 -15.60 5.47 -24.16
N ASP A 415 -16.33 4.50 -24.69
CA ASP A 415 -17.60 4.73 -25.36
C ASP A 415 -18.70 4.95 -24.31
N VAL A 416 -19.47 6.03 -24.48
CA VAL A 416 -20.62 6.34 -23.63
C VAL A 416 -21.85 5.69 -24.25
N PRO A 417 -22.52 4.73 -23.56
CA PRO A 417 -23.74 4.12 -24.08
C PRO A 417 -24.81 5.19 -24.35
N GLY A 418 -25.42 5.16 -25.54
CA GLY A 418 -26.51 6.08 -25.92
C GLY A 418 -26.08 7.38 -26.60
N LEU A 419 -24.78 7.60 -26.84
CA LEU A 419 -24.24 8.80 -27.50
C LEU A 419 -23.70 8.52 -28.92
N GLN A 420 -24.10 7.41 -29.54
CA GLN A 420 -23.82 7.14 -30.96
C GLN A 420 -24.79 7.96 -31.83
N GLY A 421 -24.37 9.16 -32.19
CA GLY A 421 -25.08 10.07 -33.09
C GLY A 421 -24.33 10.30 -34.39
#